data_AF-A0A818M7H0-F1
#
_entry.id   AF-A0A818M7H0-F1
#
_cell.length_a   1.000
_cell.length_b   1.000
_cell.length_c   1.000
_cell.angle_alpha   90.00
_cell.angle_beta   90.00
_cell.angle_gamma   90.00
#
_symmetry.space_group_name_H-M   'P 1'
#
loop_
_entity.id
_entity.type
_entity.pdbx_description
1 polymer ?
#
loop_
_entity_poly.entity_id
_entity_poly.type
_entity_poly.pdbx_seq_one_letter_code
_entity_poly.pdbx_strand_id
1 'polypeptide(L)'
;MSILENAQQRLIEVERSSDHTLTIRNISFVQAPQAIFECIRVSNIYDFNLSISNVLSSAVNSSSSSLEDDLKTGRCGEDFVFRYLQWKYPDKQIEWVNQHKESGLPFDIRLMNKTIYNETELIEVKTTRSCNQNTFQMSIGEIECLLANPKNYSIYRVYYTDDEKLSTITIFSQVKVYLQNKHLVLSMTIMATPIEKMT
;
A
#
# COMPACT_ATOMS: atom_id res chain seq x y z
N MET A 1 -23.73 -9.26 16.50
CA MET A 1 -23.67 -8.24 17.57
C MET A 1 -22.32 -8.34 18.25
N SER A 2 -21.36 -7.51 17.84
CA SER A 2 -20.13 -7.24 18.58
C SER A 2 -19.75 -5.79 18.26
N ILE A 3 -19.56 -5.01 19.33
CA ILE A 3 -19.51 -3.55 19.37
C ILE A 3 -18.06 -3.11 19.14
N LEU A 4 -17.82 -2.29 18.11
CA LEU A 4 -16.58 -1.53 17.96
C LEU A 4 -16.77 -0.18 18.65
N GLU A 5 -16.21 -0.03 19.85
CA GLU A 5 -16.13 1.25 20.56
C GLU A 5 -15.16 2.20 19.82
N ASN A 6 -15.71 3.29 19.27
CA ASN A 6 -14.96 4.41 18.71
C ASN A 6 -14.39 5.26 19.86
N ALA A 7 -13.07 5.24 20.05
CA ALA A 7 -12.41 6.20 20.92
C ALA A 7 -12.25 7.55 20.18
N GLN A 8 -13.04 8.55 20.57
CA GLN A 8 -12.92 9.93 20.09
C GLN A 8 -11.98 10.73 21.02
N GLN A 9 -10.88 11.27 20.50
CA GLN A 9 -10.02 12.19 21.26
C GLN A 9 -10.55 13.63 21.14
N ARG A 10 -10.80 14.28 22.29
CA ARG A 10 -11.14 15.70 22.39
C ARG A 10 -9.87 16.54 22.40
N LEU A 11 -9.74 17.48 21.47
CA LEU A 11 -8.82 18.61 21.59
C LEU A 11 -9.62 19.82 22.08
N ILE A 12 -9.24 20.36 23.23
CA ILE A 12 -9.86 21.55 23.83
C ILE A 12 -8.81 22.66 23.78
N GLU A 13 -9.03 23.70 22.98
CA GLU A 13 -8.31 24.96 23.12
C GLU A 13 -9.12 25.91 24.00
N VAL A 14 -8.48 26.40 25.06
CA VAL A 14 -9.05 27.39 25.99
C VAL A 14 -8.34 28.71 25.76
N GLU A 15 -9.00 29.66 25.11
CA GLU A 15 -8.56 31.05 25.13
C GLU A 15 -9.14 31.77 26.36
N ARG A 16 -8.25 32.36 27.17
CA ARG A 16 -8.66 33.24 28.27
C ARG A 16 -8.93 34.64 27.72
N SER A 17 -10.20 35.04 27.72
CA SER A 17 -10.60 36.45 27.59
C SER A 17 -10.51 37.16 28.94
N SER A 18 -10.18 38.46 28.90
CA SER A 18 -9.93 39.34 30.04
C SER A 18 -11.13 39.55 30.98
N ASP A 19 -12.34 39.15 30.59
CA ASP A 19 -13.58 39.31 31.37
C ASP A 19 -14.02 38.03 32.10
N HIS A 20 -13.08 37.15 32.47
CA HIS A 20 -13.32 35.92 33.26
C HIS A 20 -14.43 34.97 32.75
N THR A 21 -14.90 35.15 31.52
CA THR A 21 -15.98 34.35 30.94
C THR A 21 -15.36 33.32 29.97
N LEU A 22 -15.42 32.04 30.34
CA LEU A 22 -14.95 30.94 29.50
C LEU A 22 -15.98 30.68 28.39
N THR A 23 -15.67 31.09 27.16
CA THR A 23 -16.54 30.83 26.02
C THR A 23 -16.12 29.53 25.35
N ILE A 24 -16.88 28.45 25.56
CA ILE A 24 -16.67 27.19 24.85
C ILE A 24 -17.24 27.35 23.44
N ARG A 25 -16.38 27.44 22.41
CA ARG A 25 -16.83 27.30 21.02
C ARG A 25 -16.99 25.82 20.71
N ASN A 26 -18.18 25.41 20.29
CA ASN A 26 -18.40 24.11 19.66
C ASN A 26 -17.62 24.07 18.35
N ILE A 27 -16.44 23.46 18.38
CA ILE A 27 -15.71 23.11 17.16
C ILE A 27 -16.44 21.92 16.56
N SER A 28 -16.93 22.07 15.33
CA SER A 28 -17.53 21.01 14.54
C SER A 28 -16.57 19.81 14.49
N PHE A 29 -17.11 18.62 14.72
CA PHE A 29 -16.38 17.36 14.62
C PHE A 29 -15.73 17.25 13.23
N VAL A 30 -14.43 17.50 13.15
CA VAL A 30 -13.65 17.00 12.03
C VAL A 30 -13.43 15.53 12.33
N GLN A 31 -14.27 14.68 11.76
CA GLN A 31 -14.05 13.25 11.80
C GLN A 31 -12.65 13.00 11.21
N ALA A 32 -11.74 12.51 12.05
CA ALA A 32 -10.44 12.07 11.58
C ALA A 32 -10.69 11.13 10.40
N PRO A 33 -10.00 11.27 9.26
CA PRO A 33 -10.22 10.41 8.10
C PRO A 33 -10.06 8.97 8.57
N GLN A 34 -11.18 8.26 8.66
CA GLN A 34 -11.17 6.84 8.94
C GLN A 34 -10.43 6.19 7.78
N ALA A 35 -9.54 5.28 8.13
CA ALA A 35 -8.82 4.55 7.11
C ALA A 35 -9.80 3.67 6.34
N ILE A 36 -10.21 4.11 5.15
CA ILE A 36 -10.97 3.28 4.25
C ILE A 36 -9.95 2.35 3.58
N PHE A 37 -9.72 1.21 4.24
CA PHE A 37 -8.97 0.12 3.65
C PHE A 37 -9.91 -0.59 2.67
N GLU A 38 -9.72 -0.34 1.38
CA GLU A 38 -10.37 -1.18 0.37
C GLU A 38 -9.67 -2.54 0.40
N CYS A 39 -10.35 -3.54 0.96
CA CYS A 39 -9.90 -4.93 0.95
C CYS A 39 -10.62 -5.66 -0.19
N ILE A 40 -9.86 -6.12 -1.16
CA ILE A 40 -10.39 -6.67 -2.41
C ILE A 40 -10.01 -8.13 -2.48
N ARG A 41 -11.02 -8.99 -2.61
CA ARG A 41 -10.84 -10.44 -2.81
C ARG A 41 -10.63 -10.77 -4.27
N VAL A 42 -9.76 -11.75 -4.51
CA VAL A 42 -9.42 -12.16 -5.87
C VAL A 42 -10.54 -12.90 -6.58
N SER A 43 -11.48 -13.52 -5.86
CA SER A 43 -12.70 -14.09 -6.49
C SER A 43 -13.35 -13.11 -7.47
N ASN A 44 -13.37 -11.81 -7.13
CA ASN A 44 -13.94 -10.75 -7.95
C ASN A 44 -13.13 -10.49 -9.24
N ILE A 45 -11.83 -10.82 -9.23
CA ILE A 45 -10.90 -10.68 -10.36
C ILE A 45 -10.93 -11.94 -11.25
N TYR A 46 -11.17 -13.12 -10.68
CA TYR A 46 -11.29 -14.37 -11.43
C TYR A 46 -12.57 -14.50 -12.23
N ASP A 47 -13.70 -14.03 -11.73
CA ASP A 47 -14.96 -13.99 -12.50
C ASP A 47 -14.78 -13.19 -13.81
N PHE A 48 -13.90 -12.19 -13.80
CA PHE A 48 -13.51 -11.42 -14.98
C PHE A 48 -12.49 -12.15 -15.86
N ASN A 49 -11.43 -12.73 -15.28
CA ASN A 49 -10.43 -13.49 -16.03
C ASN A 49 -11.02 -14.75 -16.68
N LEU A 50 -12.08 -15.36 -16.16
CA LEU A 50 -12.77 -16.48 -16.82
C LEU A 50 -13.34 -16.10 -18.20
N SER A 51 -13.61 -14.80 -18.44
CA SER A 51 -14.01 -14.29 -19.76
C SER A 51 -12.82 -14.09 -20.73
N ILE A 52 -11.61 -13.86 -20.20
CA ILE A 52 -10.38 -13.56 -20.97
C ILE A 52 -9.50 -14.80 -21.17
N SER A 53 -9.50 -15.72 -20.20
CA SER A 53 -8.63 -16.91 -20.12
C SER A 53 -9.03 -18.08 -21.03
N ASN A 54 -10.10 -17.95 -21.82
CA ASN A 54 -10.36 -18.84 -22.95
C ASN A 54 -9.28 -18.76 -24.06
N VAL A 55 -8.27 -17.90 -23.93
CA VAL A 55 -7.35 -17.57 -25.02
C VAL A 55 -5.91 -18.06 -24.82
N LEU A 56 -5.32 -18.14 -23.61
CA LEU A 56 -3.89 -18.50 -23.49
C LEU A 56 -3.55 -19.21 -22.17
N SER A 57 -2.91 -20.38 -22.29
CA SER A 57 -2.33 -21.12 -21.16
C SER A 57 -0.96 -21.69 -21.53
N SER A 58 0.03 -21.55 -20.64
CA SER A 58 0.80 -22.67 -20.06
C SER A 58 1.90 -22.17 -19.11
N ALA A 59 2.05 -22.92 -18.02
CA ALA A 59 2.81 -22.62 -16.81
C ALA A 59 4.26 -23.15 -16.83
N VAL A 60 5.11 -22.66 -15.92
CA VAL A 60 6.36 -23.36 -15.53
C VAL A 60 6.64 -23.17 -14.03
N ASN A 61 6.92 -24.29 -13.35
CA ASN A 61 7.32 -24.40 -11.94
C ASN A 61 8.84 -24.51 -11.81
N SER A 62 9.41 -24.04 -10.69
CA SER A 62 10.63 -24.63 -10.08
C SER A 62 10.85 -24.13 -8.64
N SER A 63 11.27 -25.05 -7.77
CA SER A 63 11.55 -24.93 -6.33
C SER A 63 12.82 -24.13 -6.01
N SER A 64 12.82 -23.34 -4.93
CA SER A 64 13.95 -22.45 -4.61
C SER A 64 14.14 -22.20 -3.10
N SER A 65 15.29 -21.61 -2.75
CA SER A 65 15.68 -21.25 -1.37
C SER A 65 14.78 -20.15 -0.78
N SER A 66 14.75 -19.98 0.55
CA SER A 66 13.81 -19.03 1.21
C SER A 66 13.88 -17.60 0.67
N LEU A 67 15.05 -17.13 0.25
CA LEU A 67 15.23 -15.80 -0.35
C LEU A 67 14.62 -15.73 -1.77
N GLU A 68 14.80 -16.79 -2.55
CA GLU A 68 14.22 -16.89 -3.89
C GLU A 68 12.71 -17.06 -3.81
N ASP A 69 12.20 -17.73 -2.78
CA ASP A 69 10.76 -17.87 -2.50
C ASP A 69 10.15 -16.51 -2.10
N ASP A 70 10.86 -15.70 -1.33
CA ASP A 70 10.45 -14.33 -0.98
C ASP A 70 10.43 -13.42 -2.22
N LEU A 71 11.46 -13.49 -3.07
CA LEU A 71 11.51 -12.74 -4.33
C LEU A 71 10.40 -13.16 -5.30
N LYS A 72 10.17 -14.47 -5.45
CA LYS A 72 9.06 -15.00 -6.25
C LYS A 72 7.72 -14.53 -5.70
N THR A 73 7.55 -14.57 -4.38
CA THR A 73 6.32 -14.10 -3.72
C THR A 73 6.12 -12.59 -3.95
N GLY A 74 7.17 -11.78 -3.85
CA GLY A 74 7.17 -10.36 -4.18
C GLY A 74 6.65 -10.11 -5.60
N ARG A 75 7.27 -10.76 -6.59
CA ARG A 75 6.87 -10.68 -8.00
C ARG A 75 5.45 -11.15 -8.28
N CYS A 76 4.99 -12.22 -7.64
CA CYS A 76 3.59 -12.66 -7.75
C CYS A 76 2.61 -11.60 -7.25
N GLY A 77 2.94 -10.91 -6.15
CA GLY A 77 2.09 -9.84 -5.65
C GLY A 77 2.08 -8.58 -6.54
N GLU A 78 3.22 -8.23 -7.13
CA GLU A 78 3.30 -7.14 -8.12
C GLU A 78 2.46 -7.43 -9.38
N ASP A 79 2.60 -8.63 -9.96
CA ASP A 79 1.77 -9.08 -11.09
C ASP A 79 0.28 -9.01 -10.74
N PHE A 80 -0.04 -9.46 -9.52
CA PHE A 80 -1.40 -9.48 -9.04
C PHE A 80 -2.00 -8.07 -8.92
N VAL A 81 -1.25 -7.11 -8.37
CA VAL A 81 -1.66 -5.69 -8.32
C VAL A 81 -1.78 -5.10 -9.72
N PHE A 82 -0.84 -5.39 -10.62
CA PHE A 82 -0.87 -4.90 -12.00
C PHE A 82 -2.13 -5.34 -12.74
N ARG A 83 -2.47 -6.64 -12.68
CA ARG A 83 -3.71 -7.18 -13.27
C ARG A 83 -4.96 -6.58 -12.65
N TYR A 84 -4.98 -6.40 -11.33
CA TYR A 84 -6.08 -5.73 -10.64
C TYR A 84 -6.27 -4.28 -11.13
N LEU A 85 -5.19 -3.52 -11.29
CA LEU A 85 -5.25 -2.14 -11.78
C LEU A 85 -5.76 -2.09 -13.22
N GLN A 86 -5.32 -3.02 -14.09
CA GLN A 86 -5.79 -3.12 -15.47
C GLN A 86 -7.30 -3.35 -15.54
N TRP A 87 -7.81 -4.21 -14.65
CA TRP A 87 -9.24 -4.47 -14.54
C TRP A 87 -10.00 -3.26 -13.99
N LYS A 88 -9.52 -2.64 -12.91
CA LYS A 88 -10.22 -1.54 -12.24
C LYS A 88 -10.23 -0.24 -13.05
N TYR A 89 -9.16 0.01 -13.82
CA TYR A 89 -8.95 1.26 -14.53
C TYR A 89 -8.65 1.01 -16.03
N PRO A 90 -9.62 0.51 -16.81
CA PRO A 90 -9.42 0.16 -18.22
C PRO A 90 -9.07 1.38 -19.10
N ASP A 91 -9.45 2.57 -18.66
CA ASP A 91 -9.21 3.84 -19.33
C ASP A 91 -7.85 4.47 -18.97
N LYS A 92 -7.19 4.04 -17.90
CA LYS A 92 -5.88 4.56 -17.48
C LYS A 92 -4.72 3.87 -18.21
N GLN A 93 -3.54 4.49 -18.16
CA GLN A 93 -2.29 3.85 -18.56
C GLN A 93 -1.58 3.34 -17.32
N ILE A 94 -1.20 2.06 -17.32
CA ILE A 94 -0.57 1.40 -16.18
C ILE A 94 0.78 0.86 -16.64
N GLU A 95 1.82 1.18 -15.90
CA GLU A 95 3.19 0.75 -16.17
C GLU A 95 3.75 0.05 -14.93
N TRP A 96 4.13 -1.22 -15.07
CA TRP A 96 4.91 -1.94 -14.05
C TRP A 96 6.40 -1.72 -14.33
N VAL A 97 7.02 -0.79 -13.61
CA VAL A 97 8.32 -0.23 -13.98
C VAL A 97 9.49 -1.20 -13.77
N ASN A 98 9.34 -2.18 -12.88
CA ASN A 98 10.33 -3.22 -12.60
C ASN A 98 9.90 -4.63 -13.07
N GLN A 99 8.96 -4.73 -14.02
CA GLN A 99 8.39 -6.00 -14.51
C GLN A 99 9.45 -7.02 -14.95
N HIS A 100 10.47 -6.59 -15.68
CA HIS A 100 11.50 -7.48 -16.23
C HIS A 100 12.76 -7.55 -15.36
N LYS A 101 13.09 -6.47 -14.65
CA LYS A 101 14.26 -6.34 -13.79
C LYS A 101 14.02 -5.20 -12.80
N GLU A 102 14.68 -5.28 -11.65
CA GLU A 102 14.71 -4.18 -10.69
C GLU A 102 15.09 -2.85 -11.35
N SER A 103 14.22 -1.85 -11.20
CA SER A 103 14.34 -0.57 -11.89
C SER A 103 15.19 0.43 -11.10
N GLY A 104 15.30 0.23 -9.78
CA GLY A 104 15.90 1.19 -8.86
C GLY A 104 15.03 2.41 -8.59
N LEU A 105 13.80 2.46 -9.15
CA LEU A 105 12.81 3.46 -8.78
C LEU A 105 12.19 3.11 -7.43
N PRO A 106 11.80 4.12 -6.62
CA PRO A 106 11.24 3.92 -5.29
C PRO A 106 9.74 3.59 -5.32
N PHE A 107 9.30 2.84 -6.33
CA PHE A 107 7.93 2.35 -6.54
C PHE A 107 7.92 1.27 -7.63
N ASP A 108 6.92 0.38 -7.60
CA ASP A 108 6.80 -0.74 -8.54
C ASP A 108 5.90 -0.41 -9.74
N ILE A 109 4.81 0.33 -9.53
CA ILE A 109 3.79 0.56 -10.54
C ILE A 109 3.45 2.06 -10.64
N ARG A 110 3.25 2.53 -11.87
CA ARG A 110 2.79 3.87 -12.19
C ARG A 110 1.41 3.81 -12.85
N LEU A 111 0.44 4.52 -12.28
CA LEU A 111 -0.91 4.64 -12.81
C LEU A 111 -1.13 6.08 -13.30
N MET A 112 -1.35 6.27 -14.59
CA MET A 112 -1.45 7.59 -15.23
C MET A 112 -2.83 7.80 -15.84
N ASN A 113 -3.39 8.99 -15.65
CA ASN A 113 -4.55 9.44 -16.41
C ASN A 113 -4.12 9.79 -17.85
N LYS A 114 -4.74 9.16 -18.85
CA LYS A 114 -4.42 9.41 -20.28
C LYS A 114 -4.75 10.83 -20.74
N THR A 115 -5.62 11.53 -20.03
CA THR A 115 -6.14 12.85 -20.41
C THR A 115 -5.55 14.00 -19.60
N ILE A 116 -5.02 13.71 -18.40
CA ILE A 116 -4.49 14.72 -17.48
C ILE A 116 -3.04 14.36 -17.15
N TYR A 117 -2.10 15.06 -17.80
CA TYR A 117 -0.66 14.78 -17.75
C TYR A 117 -0.02 14.79 -16.34
N ASN A 118 -0.72 15.31 -15.31
CA ASN A 118 -0.21 15.42 -13.94
C ASN A 118 -0.98 14.58 -12.91
N GLU A 119 -1.93 13.74 -13.33
CA GLU A 119 -2.59 12.78 -12.44
C GLU A 119 -1.90 11.42 -12.55
N THR A 120 -0.69 11.35 -11.98
CA THR A 120 0.05 10.10 -11.82
C THR A 120 -0.03 9.64 -10.37
N GLU A 121 -0.37 8.38 -10.14
CA GLU A 121 -0.26 7.70 -8.85
C GLU A 121 0.92 6.73 -8.90
N LEU A 122 1.79 6.83 -7.90
CA LEU A 122 2.94 5.96 -7.67
C LEU A 122 2.53 4.89 -6.66
N ILE A 123 2.76 3.64 -7.00
CA ILE A 123 2.27 2.49 -6.24
C ILE A 123 3.45 1.62 -5.86
N GLU A 124 3.61 1.44 -4.55
CA GLU A 124 4.56 0.51 -3.94
C GLU A 124 3.81 -0.76 -3.50
N VAL A 125 4.28 -1.93 -3.90
CA VAL A 125 3.64 -3.22 -3.60
C VAL A 125 4.37 -3.91 -2.47
N LYS A 126 3.64 -4.26 -1.40
CA LYS A 126 4.19 -5.00 -0.26
C LYS A 126 3.50 -6.35 -0.13
N THR A 127 4.18 -7.41 -0.56
CA THR A 127 3.63 -8.77 -0.54
C THR A 127 4.01 -9.51 0.74
N THR A 128 3.08 -10.27 1.29
CA THR A 128 3.31 -11.09 2.49
C THR A 128 2.44 -12.34 2.49
N ARG A 129 2.98 -13.43 3.02
CA ARG A 129 2.23 -14.67 3.33
C ARG A 129 1.67 -14.67 4.75
N SER A 130 1.99 -13.66 5.57
CA SER A 130 1.49 -13.55 6.95
C SER A 130 0.39 -12.49 7.07
N CYS A 131 -0.80 -12.96 7.45
CA CYS A 131 -1.88 -12.07 7.83
C CYS A 131 -1.49 -11.40 9.17
N ASN A 132 -1.70 -10.09 9.29
CA ASN A 132 -1.50 -9.27 10.51
C ASN A 132 -0.15 -8.60 10.75
N GLN A 133 0.34 -7.82 9.79
CA GLN A 133 1.28 -6.76 10.11
C GLN A 133 0.88 -5.47 9.40
N ASN A 134 0.41 -4.47 10.15
CA ASN A 134 0.38 -3.05 9.70
C ASN A 134 1.80 -2.46 9.67
N THR A 135 2.79 -3.35 9.55
CA THR A 135 4.20 -3.06 9.49
C THR A 135 4.69 -3.59 8.16
N PHE A 136 5.39 -2.72 7.45
CA PHE A 136 6.09 -3.07 6.23
C PHE A 136 7.42 -2.34 6.23
N GLN A 137 8.40 -2.96 5.59
CA GLN A 137 9.71 -2.36 5.40
C GLN A 137 9.62 -1.32 4.30
N MET A 138 10.22 -0.15 4.51
CA MET A 138 10.44 0.80 3.42
C MET A 138 11.90 1.19 3.33
N SER A 139 12.39 1.29 2.09
CA SER A 139 13.70 1.86 1.82
C SER A 139 13.70 3.38 2.06
N ILE A 140 14.88 3.97 2.19
CA ILE A 140 15.02 5.44 2.28
C ILE A 140 14.46 6.10 1.01
N GLY A 141 14.71 5.52 -0.17
CA GLY A 141 14.19 6.03 -1.44
C GLY A 141 12.66 6.04 -1.50
N GLU A 142 12.00 4.99 -1.03
CA GLU A 142 10.53 4.94 -0.90
C GLU A 142 10.00 6.01 0.05
N ILE A 143 10.66 6.21 1.19
CA ILE A 143 10.30 7.25 2.16
C ILE A 143 10.43 8.65 1.53
N GLU A 144 11.55 8.93 0.87
CA GLU A 144 11.78 10.20 0.19
C GLU A 144 10.72 10.43 -0.92
N CYS A 145 10.41 9.40 -1.70
CA CYS A 145 9.40 9.46 -2.75
C CYS A 145 8.01 9.74 -2.18
N LEU A 146 7.62 9.05 -1.11
CA LEU A 146 6.37 9.27 -0.39
C LEU A 146 6.27 10.73 0.11
N LEU A 147 7.34 11.26 0.69
CA LEU A 147 7.36 12.63 1.22
C LEU A 147 7.28 13.69 0.10
N ALA A 148 7.88 13.41 -1.07
CA ALA A 148 7.77 14.25 -2.25
C ALA A 148 6.38 14.19 -2.90
N ASN A 149 5.68 13.06 -2.80
CA ASN A 149 4.39 12.79 -3.48
C ASN A 149 3.27 12.38 -2.51
N PRO A 150 2.99 13.13 -1.42
CA PRO A 150 2.16 12.65 -0.30
C PRO A 150 0.68 12.39 -0.65
N LYS A 151 0.17 12.97 -1.75
CA LYS A 151 -1.19 12.77 -2.25
C LYS A 151 -1.29 11.69 -3.32
N ASN A 152 -0.16 11.32 -3.92
CA ASN A 152 -0.06 10.53 -5.14
C ASN A 152 0.82 9.30 -4.95
N TYR A 153 1.09 8.92 -3.70
CA TYR A 153 1.85 7.72 -3.35
C TYR A 153 0.97 6.82 -2.49
N SER A 154 0.82 5.59 -2.95
CA SER A 154 -0.03 4.57 -2.31
C SER A 154 0.76 3.30 -2.08
N ILE A 155 0.45 2.59 -1.00
CA ILE A 155 1.00 1.27 -0.72
C ILE A 155 -0.10 0.23 -0.93
N TYR A 156 0.18 -0.78 -1.73
CA TYR A 156 -0.73 -1.89 -2.01
C TYR A 156 -0.16 -3.12 -1.30
N ARG A 157 -0.77 -3.50 -0.18
CA ARG A 157 -0.36 -4.69 0.56
C ARG A 157 -1.10 -5.89 0.04
N VAL A 158 -0.35 -6.87 -0.47
CA VAL A 158 -0.87 -8.12 -0.97
C VAL A 158 -0.68 -9.19 0.10
N TYR A 159 -1.79 -9.75 0.58
CA TYR A 159 -1.74 -11.04 1.27
C TYR A 159 -1.80 -12.13 0.21
N TYR A 160 -0.67 -12.79 -0.02
CA TYR A 160 -0.53 -13.81 -1.06
C TYR A 160 -0.64 -15.21 -0.48
N THR A 161 -1.39 -16.06 -1.17
CA THR A 161 -1.63 -17.46 -0.85
C THR A 161 -1.45 -18.31 -2.10
N ASP A 162 -1.01 -19.56 -1.95
CA ASP A 162 -0.82 -20.46 -3.10
C ASP A 162 -2.15 -20.72 -3.83
N ASP A 163 -3.29 -20.67 -3.12
CA ASP A 163 -4.60 -20.47 -3.74
C ASP A 163 -4.83 -18.97 -3.94
N GLU A 164 -4.49 -18.46 -5.14
CA GLU A 164 -4.59 -17.03 -5.47
C GLU A 164 -6.04 -16.52 -5.29
N LYS A 165 -7.10 -17.36 -5.27
CA LYS A 165 -8.49 -16.93 -4.96
C LYS A 165 -8.67 -16.39 -3.54
N LEU A 166 -7.83 -16.85 -2.61
CA LEU A 166 -7.85 -16.44 -1.20
C LEU A 166 -6.96 -15.24 -0.92
N SER A 167 -6.19 -14.80 -1.91
CA SER A 167 -5.34 -13.63 -1.78
C SER A 167 -6.18 -12.35 -1.65
N THR A 168 -5.59 -11.28 -1.10
CA THR A 168 -6.27 -9.99 -0.96
C THR A 168 -5.33 -8.83 -1.21
N ILE A 169 -5.88 -7.72 -1.72
CA ILE A 169 -5.19 -6.44 -1.82
C ILE A 169 -5.80 -5.50 -0.79
N THR A 170 -4.95 -4.88 0.02
CA THR A 170 -5.30 -3.78 0.92
C THR A 170 -4.62 -2.51 0.44
N ILE A 171 -5.40 -1.47 0.15
CA ILE A 171 -4.89 -0.20 -0.39
C ILE A 171 -4.72 0.82 0.72
N PHE A 172 -3.52 1.37 0.85
CA PHE A 172 -3.17 2.48 1.72
C PHE A 172 -2.89 3.72 0.86
N SER A 173 -3.92 4.53 0.61
CA SER A 173 -3.76 5.85 0.01
C SER A 173 -3.41 6.89 1.09
N GLN A 174 -2.85 8.04 0.71
CA GLN A 174 -2.48 9.10 1.68
C GLN A 174 -1.60 8.58 2.83
N VAL A 175 -0.62 7.72 2.52
CA VAL A 175 0.19 6.96 3.50
C VAL A 175 0.75 7.85 4.62
N LYS A 176 1.18 9.07 4.28
CA LYS A 176 1.68 10.06 5.26
C LYS A 176 0.69 10.31 6.41
N VAL A 177 -0.60 10.44 6.12
CA VAL A 177 -1.64 10.68 7.12
C VAL A 177 -1.77 9.49 8.07
N TYR A 178 -1.74 8.26 7.53
CA TYR A 178 -1.82 7.05 8.35
C TYR A 178 -0.56 6.82 9.21
N LEU A 179 0.61 7.24 8.73
CA LEU A 179 1.84 7.24 9.54
C LEU A 179 1.75 8.24 10.69
N GLN A 180 1.29 9.46 10.43
CA GLN A 180 1.13 10.51 11.46
C GLN A 180 0.12 10.10 12.55
N ASN A 181 -0.94 9.40 12.15
CA ASN A 181 -1.97 8.89 13.07
C ASN A 181 -1.62 7.54 13.70
N LYS A 182 -0.42 6.99 13.47
CA LYS A 182 0.05 5.69 14.00
C LYS A 182 -0.82 4.49 13.60
N HIS A 183 -1.56 4.60 12.49
CA HIS A 183 -2.33 3.48 11.92
C HIS A 183 -1.43 2.55 11.09
N LEU A 184 -0.30 3.08 10.60
CA LEU A 184 0.77 2.34 9.94
C LEU A 184 2.07 2.49 10.75
N VAL A 185 2.87 1.43 10.79
CA VAL A 185 4.18 1.41 11.45
C VAL A 185 5.24 1.06 10.42
N LEU A 186 6.32 1.82 10.37
CA LEU A 186 7.46 1.52 9.51
C LEU A 186 8.47 0.67 10.27
N SER A 187 9.04 -0.33 9.61
CA SER A 187 10.32 -0.90 10.02
C SER A 187 11.40 -0.51 9.02
N MET A 188 12.57 -0.14 9.53
CA MET A 188 13.76 0.09 8.70
C MET A 188 14.78 -0.99 9.02
N THR A 189 15.26 -1.67 8.00
CA THR A 189 16.34 -2.64 8.12
C THR A 189 17.65 -1.95 7.80
N ILE A 190 18.51 -1.75 8.81
CA ILE A 190 19.88 -1.27 8.61
C ILE A 190 20.76 -2.50 8.42
N MET A 191 21.18 -2.75 7.18
CA MET A 191 22.17 -3.78 6.89
C MET A 191 23.54 -3.26 7.30
N ALA A 192 23.98 -3.61 8.52
CA ALA A 192 25.36 -3.37 8.92
C ALA A 192 26.25 -4.29 8.08
N THR A 193 27.03 -3.73 7.16
CA THR A 193 28.14 -4.45 6.54
C THR A 193 29.09 -4.88 7.65
N PRO A 194 29.48 -6.16 7.74
CA PRO A 194 30.52 -6.57 8.67
C PRO A 194 31.74 -5.71 8.40
N ILE A 195 32.20 -5.00 9.44
CA ILE A 195 33.52 -4.37 9.38
C ILE A 195 34.48 -5.53 9.26
N GLU A 196 34.97 -5.80 8.04
CA GLU A 196 36.16 -6.62 7.87
C GLU A 196 37.23 -5.97 8.75
N LYS A 197 37.61 -6.69 9.81
CA LYS A 197 38.72 -6.27 10.64
C LYS A 197 39.93 -6.20 9.73
N MET A 198 40.31 -4.99 9.31
CA MET A 198 41.64 -4.76 8.78
C MET A 198 42.60 -4.94 9.96
N THR A 199 43.27 -6.08 9.94
CA THR A 199 44.46 -6.50 10.72
C THR A 199 44.32 -6.64 12.23
#